data_AF-A0A1I1LXE3-F1
#
_entry.id   AF-A0A1I1LXE3-F1
#
_cell.length_a   1.000
_cell.length_b   1.000
_cell.length_c   1.000
_cell.angle_alpha   90.00
_cell.angle_beta   90.00
_cell.angle_gamma   90.00
#
_symmetry.space_group_name_H-M   'P 1'
#
loop_
_entity.id
_entity.type
_entity.pdbx_description
1 polymer ?
#
loop_
_entity_poly.entity_id
_entity_poly.type
_entity_poly.pdbx_seq_one_letter_code
_entity_poly.pdbx_strand_id
1 'polypeptide(L)' 'MNFENIRTVCTTVLYMVSSVLFIRGIKLLGKADTARKGNLMSSVGMLIAVVTVLFEKQVTDTV' A
#
# COMPACT_ATOMS: atom_id res chain seq x y z
N MET A 1 -23.96 -9.01 9.84
CA MET A 1 -22.73 -8.57 9.15
C MET A 1 -21.57 -9.28 9.83
N ASN A 2 -20.97 -10.26 9.16
CA ASN A 2 -19.93 -11.10 9.77
C ASN A 2 -18.61 -10.31 9.85
N PHE A 3 -17.87 -10.45 10.95
CA PHE A 3 -16.58 -9.78 11.16
C PHE A 3 -15.55 -10.11 10.05
N GLU A 4 -15.64 -11.29 9.44
CA GLU A 4 -14.84 -11.69 8.28
C GLU A 4 -15.04 -10.77 7.07
N ASN A 5 -16.30 -10.45 6.73
CA ASN A 5 -16.59 -9.58 5.58
C ASN A 5 -16.05 -8.16 5.80
N ILE A 6 -16.09 -7.67 7.04
CA ILE A 6 -15.53 -6.34 7.38
C ILE A 6 -14.03 -6.33 7.15
N ARG A 7 -13.32 -7.38 7.58
CA ARG A 7 -11.87 -7.48 7.38
C ARG A 7 -11.50 -7.53 5.91
N THR A 8 -12.16 -8.37 5.10
CA THR A 8 -11.90 -8.48 3.66
C THR A 8 -12.18 -7.17 2.91
N VAL A 9 -13.25 -6.45 3.28
CA VAL A 9 -13.55 -5.14 2.67
C VAL A 9 -12.48 -4.11 3.05
N CYS A 10 -12.07 -4.06 4.32
CA CYS A 10 -11.01 -3.16 4.78
C CYS A 10 -9.67 -3.42 4.05
N THR A 11 -9.24 -4.68 3.93
CA THR A 11 -7.96 -5.02 3.29
C THR A 11 -7.99 -4.75 1.79
N THR A 12 -9.09 -5.08 1.10
CA THR A 12 -9.27 -4.77 -0.33
C THR A 12 -9.16 -3.27 -0.60
N VAL A 13 -9.84 -2.44 0.21
CA VAL A 13 -9.78 -0.97 0.06
C VAL A 13 -8.36 -0.45 0.33
N LEU A 14 -7.67 -0.96 1.36
CA LEU A 14 -6.29 -0.56 1.67
C LEU A 14 -5.29 -0.95 0.56
N TYR A 15 -5.42 -2.14 -0.04
CA TYR A 15 -4.61 -2.54 -1.20
C TYR A 15 -4.88 -1.66 -2.42
N MET A 16 -6.14 -1.29 -2.65
CA MET A 16 -6.52 -0.42 -3.76
C MET A 16 -5.90 0.98 -3.60
N VAL A 17 -5.96 1.55 -2.39
CA VAL A 17 -5.32 2.84 -2.06
C VAL A 17 -3.80 2.75 -2.19
N SER A 18 -3.19 1.67 -1.70
CA SER A 18 -1.73 1.44 -1.82
C SER A 18 -1.30 1.35 -3.28
N SER A 19 -2.08 0.68 -4.13
CA SER A 19 -1.81 0.56 -5.57
C SER A 19 -1.84 1.92 -6.28
N VAL A 20 -2.81 2.78 -5.94
CA VAL A 20 -2.88 4.15 -6.51
C VAL A 20 -1.69 5.01 -6.09
N LEU A 21 -1.25 4.90 -4.83
CA LEU A 21 -0.05 5.57 -4.33
C LEU A 21 1.21 5.10 -5.06
N PHE A 22 1.34 3.79 -5.29
CA PHE A 22 2.45 3.21 -6.06
C PHE A 22 2.49 3.67 -7.51
N ILE A 23 1.34 3.67 -8.20
CA ILE A 23 1.24 4.14 -9.59
C ILE A 23 1.66 5.61 -9.69
N ARG A 24 1.24 6.45 -8.73
CA ARG A 24 1.69 7.85 -8.67
C ARG A 24 3.17 7.96 -8.34
N GLY A 25 3.69 7.14 -7.43
CA GLY A 25 5.12 7.07 -7.10
C GLY A 25 5.97 6.79 -8.34
N ILE A 26 5.70 5.69 -9.04
CA ILE A 26 6.41 5.28 -10.26
C ILE A 26 6.32 6.37 -11.34
N LYS A 27 5.17 7.04 -11.48
CA LYS A 27 5.01 8.15 -12.44
C LYS A 27 5.95 9.33 -12.16
N LEU A 28 6.26 9.64 -10.91
CA LEU A 28 7.20 10.72 -10.57
C LEU A 28 8.68 10.31 -10.73
N LEU A 29 8.99 9.02 -10.71
CA LEU A 29 10.35 8.52 -10.98
C LEU A 29 10.75 8.67 -12.46
N GLY A 30 9.79 8.86 -13.38
CA GLY A 30 10.05 9.00 -14.82
C GLY A 30 10.73 10.31 -15.25
N LYS A 31 10.90 11.30 -14.35
CA LYS A 31 11.65 12.55 -14.61
C LYS A 31 12.71 12.75 -13.53
N ALA A 32 13.98 12.92 -13.93
CA ALA A 32 15.12 13.04 -13.01
C ALA A 32 14.94 14.16 -11.96
N ASP A 33 14.40 15.31 -12.36
CA ASP A 33 14.15 16.44 -11.44
C ASP A 33 13.09 16.14 -10.37
N THR A 34 12.12 15.29 -10.68
CA THR A 34 11.07 14.88 -9.73
C THR A 34 11.33 13.52 -9.09
N ALA A 35 12.35 12.77 -9.54
CA ALA A 35 12.61 11.41 -9.12
C ALA A 35 12.90 11.30 -7.62
N ARG A 36 13.61 12.27 -7.03
CA ARG A 36 13.88 12.29 -5.59
C ARG A 36 12.59 12.48 -4.76
N LYS A 37 11.68 13.34 -5.23
CA LYS A 37 10.35 13.54 -4.60
C LYS A 37 9.43 12.35 -4.85
N GLY A 38 9.49 11.75 -6.03
CA GLY A 38 8.76 10.54 -6.40
C GLY A 38 9.14 9.33 -5.56
N ASN A 39 10.45 9.14 -5.33
CA ASN A 39 10.96 8.09 -4.48
C ASN A 39 10.47 8.27 -3.03
N LEU A 40 10.55 9.49 -2.48
CA LEU A 40 10.02 9.79 -1.14
C LEU A 40 8.52 9.46 -1.02
N MET A 41 7.72 9.87 -2.00
CA MET A 41 6.28 9.54 -2.05
C MET A 41 6.04 8.03 -2.15
N SER A 42 6.84 7.31 -2.94
CA SER A 42 6.72 5.86 -3.12
C SER A 42 7.17 5.09 -1.87
N SER A 43 8.24 5.53 -1.19
CA SER A 43 8.70 4.91 0.06
C SER A 43 7.70 5.08 1.20
N VAL A 44 7.02 6.22 1.28
CA VAL A 44 5.93 6.43 2.26
C VAL A 44 4.74 5.52 1.92
N GLY A 45 4.36 5.41 0.65
CA GLY A 45 3.32 4.47 0.21
C GLY A 45 3.67 3.02 0.53
N MET A 46 4.93 2.62 0.33
CA MET A 46 5.43 1.29 0.69
C MET A 46 5.42 1.06 2.21
N LEU A 47 5.80 2.05 3.02
CA LEU A 47 5.77 1.94 4.48
C LEU A 47 4.33 1.67 4.99
N ILE A 48 3.35 2.42 4.46
CA ILE A 48 1.93 2.24 4.82
C ILE A 48 1.44 0.86 4.38
N ALA A 49 1.81 0.40 3.19
CA ALA A 49 1.46 -0.92 2.68
C ALA A 49 2.02 -2.04 3.57
N VAL A 50 3.31 -1.97 3.92
CA VAL A 50 3.96 -2.98 4.79
C VAL A 50 3.33 -3.02 6.16
N VAL A 51 3.06 -1.86 6.79
CA VAL A 51 2.37 -1.82 8.09
C VAL A 51 0.98 -2.44 7.97
N THR A 52 0.24 -2.11 6.92
CA THR A 52 -1.10 -2.70 6.68
C THR A 52 -1.04 -4.22 6.59
N VAL A 53 -0.10 -4.74 5.81
CA VAL A 53 0.13 -6.19 5.64
C VAL A 53 0.53 -6.86 6.96
N LEU A 54 1.35 -6.18 7.77
CA LEU A 54 1.81 -6.71 9.06
C LEU A 54 0.64 -6.92 10.05
N PHE A 55 -0.38 -6.07 9.98
CA PHE A 55 -1.60 -6.20 10.79
C PHE A 55 -2.66 -7.11 10.13
N GLU A 56 -2.44 -7.54 8.90
CA GLU A 56 -3.34 -8.44 8.18
C GLU A 56 -3.11 -9.89 8.66
N LYS A 57 -4.03 -10.37 9.51
CA LYS A 57 -4.00 -11.74 10.08
C LYS A 57 -3.78 -12.84 9.03
N GLN A 58 -4.31 -12.65 7.82
CA GLN A 58 -4.22 -13.62 6.75
C GLN A 58 -2.76 -13.94 6.35
N VAL A 59 -1.84 -12.99 6.52
CA VAL A 59 -0.40 -13.19 6.24
C VAL A 59 0.32 -13.78 7.46
N THR A 60 -0.02 -13.34 8.67
CA THR A 60 0.59 -13.86 9.92
C THR A 60 0.22 -15.31 10.19
N ASP A 61 -0.99 -15.74 9.82
CA ASP A 61 -1.46 -17.12 10.04
C ASP A 61 -0.86 -18.11 9.02
N THR A 62 -0.23 -17.63 7.94
CA THR A 62 0.38 -18.45 6.87
C THR A 62 1.89 -18.68 7.00
N VAL A 63 2.57 -18.04 7.96
CA VAL A 63 4.02 -18.19 8.20
C VAL A 63 4.31 -19.03 9.44
#